data_AF-A0A378F747-F1
#
_entry.id   AF-A0A378F747-F1
#
_cell.length_a   1.000
_cell.length_b   1.000
_cell.length_c   1.000
_cell.angle_alpha   90.00
_cell.angle_beta   90.00
_cell.angle_gamma   90.00
#
_symmetry.space_group_name_H-M   'P 1'
#
loop_
_entity.id
_entity.type
_entity.pdbx_description
1 polymer ?
#
loop_
_entity_poly.entity_id
_entity_poly.type
_entity_poly.pdbx_seq_one_letter_code
_entity_poly.pdbx_strand_id
1 'polypeptide(L)'
;MGKVADGKLNRPCRIYAPVGTHETLLAYLVRRLLENGANTSFVNRIADNTLPLDELVADPVSAVEKLAQQEGQAGLPHPKIPLAARSLRQRPEQLRRSRSGERAPSGLPLLFPAQQRAA
;
A
#
# COMPACT_ATOMS: atom_id res chain seq x y z
N MET A 1 -9.74 24.94 -11.43
CA MET A 1 -11.19 25.05 -11.68
C MET A 1 -11.44 26.14 -12.70
N GLY A 2 -12.20 25.90 -13.75
CA GLY A 2 -12.55 26.96 -14.71
C GLY A 2 -13.40 26.42 -15.85
N LYS A 3 -13.97 27.35 -16.63
CA LYS A 3 -14.97 27.03 -17.64
C LYS A 3 -14.37 26.21 -18.78
N VAL A 4 -15.18 25.34 -19.39
CA VAL A 4 -14.77 24.55 -20.56
C VAL A 4 -14.37 25.45 -21.73
N ALA A 5 -15.01 26.62 -21.85
CA ALA A 5 -14.68 27.64 -22.84
C ALA A 5 -13.21 28.13 -22.77
N ASP A 6 -12.56 28.03 -21.60
CA ASP A 6 -11.15 28.40 -21.41
C ASP A 6 -10.19 27.20 -21.60
N GLY A 7 -10.66 26.10 -22.21
CA GLY A 7 -9.89 24.86 -22.35
C GLY A 7 -9.68 24.07 -21.05
N LYS A 8 -10.43 24.39 -19.99
CA LYS A 8 -10.35 23.74 -18.67
C LYS A 8 -11.38 22.62 -18.54
N LEU A 9 -11.22 21.75 -17.53
CA LEU A 9 -12.09 20.59 -17.33
C LEU A 9 -13.43 20.88 -16.65
N ASN A 10 -13.65 22.07 -16.09
CA ASN A 10 -14.84 22.43 -15.31
C ASN A 10 -15.30 21.38 -14.27
N ARG A 11 -14.35 20.71 -13.62
CA ARG A 11 -14.60 19.67 -12.61
C ARG A 11 -14.06 20.08 -11.25
N PRO A 12 -14.91 20.24 -10.20
CA PRO A 12 -14.47 20.59 -8.84
C PRO A 12 -13.50 19.56 -8.26
N CYS A 13 -12.59 20.03 -7.42
CA CYS A 13 -11.59 19.25 -6.69
C CYS A 13 -11.42 19.92 -5.34
N ARG A 14 -11.51 19.13 -4.27
CA ARG A 14 -11.39 19.61 -2.90
C ARG A 14 -9.98 19.32 -2.40
N ILE A 15 -9.32 20.33 -1.87
CA ILE A 15 -7.98 20.20 -1.31
C ILE A 15 -8.09 19.63 0.10
N TYR A 16 -7.34 18.55 0.37
CA TYR A 16 -7.10 18.08 1.73
C TYR A 16 -6.02 18.96 2.38
N ALA A 17 -6.35 19.62 3.50
CA ALA A 17 -5.48 20.57 4.19
C ALA A 17 -5.19 20.07 5.62
N PRO A 18 -4.05 19.40 5.86
CA PRO A 18 -3.66 18.96 7.20
C PRO A 18 -3.34 20.18 8.08
N VAL A 19 -3.87 20.21 9.30
CA VAL A 19 -3.65 21.28 10.30
C VAL A 19 -3.17 20.64 11.60
N GLY A 20 -2.07 21.15 12.15
CA GLY A 20 -1.49 20.65 13.40
C GLY A 20 -0.09 21.21 13.65
N THR A 21 0.46 20.95 14.84
CA THR A 21 1.85 21.28 15.19
C THR A 21 2.80 20.19 14.71
N HIS A 22 4.11 20.45 14.77
CA HIS A 22 5.15 19.48 14.40
C HIS A 22 5.06 18.16 15.20
N GLU A 23 4.57 18.21 16.44
CA GLU A 23 4.36 17.04 17.32
C GLU A 23 3.37 16.03 16.73
N THR A 24 2.42 16.50 15.91
CA THR A 24 1.39 15.66 15.28
C THR A 24 1.73 15.24 13.85
N LEU A 25 2.84 15.75 13.29
CA LEU A 25 3.15 15.65 11.86
C LEU A 25 3.76 14.30 11.46
N LEU A 26 4.49 13.64 12.35
CA LEU A 26 5.39 12.54 12.00
C LEU A 26 4.70 11.41 11.21
N ALA A 27 3.60 10.86 11.72
CA ALA A 27 2.90 9.77 11.05
C ALA A 27 2.29 10.18 9.70
N TYR A 28 1.89 11.44 9.56
CA TYR A 28 1.41 11.97 8.28
C TYR A 28 2.56 12.13 7.29
N LEU A 29 3.68 12.71 7.74
CA LEU A 29 4.86 12.93 6.92
C LEU A 29 5.45 11.62 6.39
N VAL A 30 5.61 10.60 7.25
CA VAL A 30 6.13 9.28 6.83
C VAL A 30 5.27 8.68 5.70
N ARG A 31 3.93 8.78 5.79
CA ARG A 31 3.05 8.31 4.72
C ARG A 31 3.27 9.08 3.41
N ARG A 32 3.42 10.40 3.47
CA ARG A 32 3.71 11.24 2.30
C ARG A 32 5.08 10.95 1.70
N LEU A 33 6.09 10.67 2.53
CA LEU A 33 7.41 10.28 2.04
C LEU A 33 7.37 8.94 1.30
N LEU A 34 6.67 7.94 1.85
CA LEU A 34 6.51 6.64 1.18
C LEU A 34 5.74 6.76 -0.14
N GLU A 35 4.69 7.58 -0.16
CA GLU A 35 3.90 7.82 -1.37
C GLU A 35 4.68 8.57 -2.46
N ASN A 36 5.45 9.59 -2.08
CA ASN A 36 6.21 10.40 -3.05
C ASN A 36 7.52 9.74 -3.48
N GLY A 37 8.12 8.89 -2.65
CA GLY A 37 9.41 8.23 -2.94
C GLY A 37 9.30 6.84 -3.56
N ALA A 38 8.09 6.27 -3.66
CA ALA A 38 7.90 4.97 -4.29
C ALA A 38 8.08 5.07 -5.82
N ASN A 39 8.93 4.23 -6.40
CA ASN A 39 9.15 4.18 -7.85
C ASN A 39 7.89 3.80 -8.67
N THR A 40 6.90 3.16 -8.02
CA THR A 40 5.60 2.85 -8.61
C THR A 40 4.62 4.03 -8.55
N SER A 41 4.94 5.08 -7.80
CA SER A 41 4.09 6.26 -7.64
C SER A 41 4.11 7.14 -8.88
N PHE A 42 2.93 7.59 -9.34
CA PHE A 42 2.82 8.50 -10.47
C PHE A 42 3.59 9.81 -10.25
N VAL A 43 3.50 10.40 -9.05
CA VAL A 43 4.21 11.65 -8.71
C VAL A 43 5.73 11.48 -8.70
N ASN A 44 6.24 10.28 -8.37
CA ASN A 44 7.65 9.99 -8.50
C ASN A 44 8.05 9.83 -9.98
N ARG A 45 7.26 9.07 -10.75
CA ARG A 45 7.55 8.74 -12.15
C ARG A 45 7.46 9.95 -13.08
N ILE A 46 6.53 10.88 -12.87
CA ILE A 46 6.40 12.09 -13.70
C ILE A 46 7.58 13.05 -13.54
N ALA A 47 8.34 12.95 -12.44
CA ALA A 47 9.56 13.74 -12.25
C ALA A 47 10.75 13.19 -13.06
N ASP A 48 10.66 11.95 -13.57
CA ASP A 48 11.67 11.33 -14.41
C ASP A 48 11.44 11.69 -15.88
N ASN A 49 12.25 12.61 -16.41
CA ASN A 49 12.17 13.05 -17.80
C ASN A 49 12.62 12.00 -18.83
N THR A 50 13.16 10.86 -18.38
CA THR A 50 13.57 9.77 -19.27
C THR A 50 12.44 8.77 -19.55
N LEU A 51 11.36 8.81 -18.77
CA LEU A 51 10.21 7.94 -18.92
C LEU A 51 9.25 8.47 -20.00
N PRO A 52 8.89 7.66 -21.02
CA PRO A 52 7.91 8.06 -22.02
C PRO A 52 6.53 8.33 -21.40
N LEU A 53 5.83 9.36 -21.89
CA LEU A 53 4.48 9.70 -21.39
C LEU A 53 3.50 8.54 -21.58
N ASP A 54 3.56 7.82 -22.69
CA ASP A 54 2.70 6.67 -22.96
C ASP A 54 2.89 5.53 -21.93
N GLU A 55 4.09 5.40 -21.37
CA GLU A 55 4.36 4.44 -20.30
C GLU A 55 3.89 4.95 -18.93
N LEU A 56 3.93 6.27 -18.71
CA LEU A 56 3.46 6.90 -17.48
C LEU A 56 1.93 6.81 -17.34
N VAL A 57 1.19 7.01 -18.44
CA VAL A 57 -0.29 6.98 -18.47
C VAL A 57 -0.86 5.69 -19.07
N ALA A 58 -0.05 4.64 -19.13
CA ALA A 58 -0.48 3.33 -19.62
C ALA A 58 -1.73 2.82 -18.90
N ASP A 59 -2.66 2.23 -19.64
CA ASP A 59 -3.89 1.67 -19.10
C ASP A 59 -3.60 0.49 -18.14
N PRO A 60 -4.04 0.54 -16.87
CA PRO A 60 -3.80 -0.52 -15.91
C PRO A 60 -4.44 -1.86 -16.29
N VAL A 61 -5.56 -1.86 -17.05
CA VAL A 61 -6.18 -3.13 -17.49
C VAL A 61 -5.26 -3.84 -18.49
N SER A 62 -4.84 -3.12 -19.53
CA SER A 62 -3.87 -3.62 -20.51
C SER A 62 -2.56 -4.10 -19.86
N ALA A 63 -2.10 -3.44 -18.80
CA ALA A 63 -0.90 -3.85 -18.06
C ALA A 63 -1.08 -5.19 -17.32
N VAL A 64 -2.24 -5.40 -16.69
CA VAL A 64 -2.58 -6.66 -16.01
C VAL A 64 -2.74 -7.81 -17.00
N GLU A 65 -3.34 -7.58 -18.17
CA GLU A 65 -3.46 -8.59 -19.22
C GLU A 65 -2.10 -9.04 -19.76
N LYS A 66 -1.18 -8.11 -19.98
CA LYS A 66 0.22 -8.42 -20.37
C LYS A 66 0.91 -9.29 -19.33
N LEU A 67 0.78 -8.95 -18.04
CA LEU A 67 1.34 -9.76 -16.96
C LEU A 67 0.69 -11.16 -16.91
N ALA A 68 -0.62 -11.25 -17.10
CA ALA A 68 -1.33 -12.54 -17.14
C ALA A 68 -0.82 -13.44 -18.28
N GLN A 69 -0.57 -12.86 -19.45
CA GLN A 69 -0.01 -13.59 -20.59
C GLN A 69 1.43 -14.08 -20.32
N GLN A 70 2.23 -13.29 -19.61
CA GLN A 70 3.62 -13.61 -19.28
C GLN A 70 3.74 -14.62 -18.13
N GLU A 71 2.92 -14.49 -17.10
CA GLU A 71 2.98 -15.30 -15.88
C GLU A 71 2.02 -16.50 -15.90
N GLY A 72 1.15 -16.59 -16.91
CA GLY A 72 0.21 -17.69 -17.13
C GLY A 72 -1.13 -17.55 -16.38
N GLN A 73 -1.28 -16.54 -15.53
CA GLN A 73 -2.52 -16.24 -14.80
C GLN A 73 -2.61 -14.76 -14.43
N ALA A 74 -3.81 -14.19 -14.49
CA ALA A 74 -4.06 -12.82 -14.04
C ALA A 74 -4.09 -12.71 -12.51
N GLY A 75 -3.56 -11.61 -11.98
CA GLY A 75 -3.69 -11.24 -10.57
C GLY A 75 -2.80 -12.05 -9.61
N LEU A 76 -1.66 -12.56 -10.07
CA LEU A 76 -0.70 -13.20 -9.18
C LEU A 76 -0.12 -12.18 -8.18
N PRO A 77 0.18 -12.61 -6.93
CA PRO A 77 0.84 -11.75 -5.96
C PRO A 77 2.23 -11.31 -6.44
N HIS A 78 2.65 -10.11 -6.02
CA HIS A 78 3.99 -9.61 -6.35
C HIS A 78 5.09 -10.63 -5.94
N PRO A 79 6.05 -10.96 -6.82
CA PRO A 79 7.02 -12.04 -6.58
C PRO A 79 7.83 -11.90 -5.29
N LYS A 80 8.09 -10.66 -4.87
CA LYS A 80 8.84 -10.34 -3.64
C LYS A 80 7.98 -10.21 -2.38
N ILE A 81 6.67 -10.41 -2.47
CA ILE A 81 5.72 -10.28 -1.35
C ILE A 81 4.97 -11.62 -1.18
N PRO A 82 5.61 -12.63 -0.57
CA PRO A 82 4.97 -13.91 -0.33
C PRO A 82 3.89 -13.78 0.76
N LEU A 83 2.98 -14.76 0.81
CA LEU A 83 1.99 -14.87 1.87
C LEU A 83 2.65 -14.85 3.25
N ALA A 84 2.02 -14.16 4.21
CA ALA A 84 2.56 -13.98 5.56
C ALA A 84 2.92 -15.33 6.23
N ALA A 85 2.04 -16.34 6.11
CA ALA A 85 2.30 -17.68 6.63
C ALA A 85 3.57 -18.32 6.03
N ARG A 86 3.85 -18.07 4.75
CA ARG A 86 5.07 -18.55 4.07
C ARG A 86 6.30 -17.76 4.54
N SER A 87 6.20 -16.43 4.64
CA SER A 87 7.28 -15.57 5.11
C SER A 87 7.72 -15.91 6.55
N LEU A 88 6.77 -16.11 7.48
CA LEU A 88 7.05 -16.52 8.86
C LEU A 88 7.68 -17.91 8.94
N ARG A 89 7.30 -18.82 8.04
CA ARG A 89 7.87 -20.16 7.92
C ARG A 89 9.32 -20.16 7.40
N GLN A 90 9.74 -19.11 6.71
CA GLN A 90 11.08 -18.97 6.14
C GLN A 90 12.04 -18.14 7.01
N ARG A 91 11.58 -17.59 8.16
CA ARG A 91 12.45 -16.84 9.07
C ARG A 91 13.37 -17.76 9.89
N PRO A 92 14.62 -17.35 10.16
CA PRO A 92 15.51 -18.04 11.10
C PRO A 92 14.86 -18.19 12.48
N GLU A 93 15.06 -19.35 13.13
CA GLU A 93 14.53 -19.69 14.47
C GLU A 93 14.76 -18.58 15.52
N GLN A 94 15.90 -17.88 15.45
CA GLN A 94 16.27 -16.80 16.37
C GLN A 94 15.31 -15.60 16.33
N LEU A 95 14.71 -15.29 15.17
CA LEU A 95 13.76 -14.19 14.99
C LEU A 95 12.30 -14.61 15.28
N ARG A 96 12.05 -15.92 15.44
CA ARG A 96 10.76 -16.45 15.91
C ARG A 96 10.63 -16.37 17.43
N ARG A 97 11.71 -16.66 18.17
CA ARG A 97 11.73 -16.66 19.64
C ARG A 97 11.51 -15.28 20.27
N SER A 98 11.73 -14.20 19.54
CA SER A 98 11.54 -12.83 20.04
C SER A 98 10.08 -12.49 20.39
N ARG A 99 9.09 -13.29 19.95
CA ARG A 99 7.68 -13.13 20.31
C ARG A 99 7.17 -14.10 21.39
N SER A 100 7.91 -15.15 21.72
CA SER A 100 7.50 -16.10 22.77
C SER A 100 7.87 -15.64 24.19
N GLY A 101 8.48 -14.45 24.34
CA GLY A 101 8.92 -13.87 25.60
C GLY A 101 7.89 -12.98 26.31
N GLU A 102 6.87 -12.47 25.63
CA GLU A 102 5.75 -11.77 26.28
C GLU A 102 4.72 -12.79 26.75
N ARG A 103 5.00 -13.45 27.89
CA ARG A 103 3.91 -13.92 28.73
C ARG A 103 3.14 -12.67 29.17
N ALA A 104 1.89 -12.55 28.73
CA ALA A 104 0.95 -11.63 29.34
C ALA A 104 1.01 -11.80 30.87
N PRO A 105 1.08 -10.72 31.67
CA PRO A 105 1.02 -10.84 33.12
C PRO A 105 -0.28 -11.58 33.46
N SER A 106 -0.12 -12.69 34.19
CA SER A 106 -1.21 -13.49 34.73
C SER A 106 -2.15 -12.59 35.53
N GLY A 107 -3.39 -12.41 35.09
CA GLY A 107 -4.39 -11.75 35.94
C GLY A 107 -5.53 -10.98 35.29
N LEU A 108 -5.74 -11.04 33.97
CA LEU A 108 -6.96 -10.45 33.37
C LEU A 108 -7.66 -11.47 32.46
N PRO A 109 -8.90 -11.87 32.77
CA PRO A 109 -9.66 -12.73 31.87
C PRO A 109 -10.01 -11.92 30.62
N LEU A 110 -9.44 -12.31 29.48
CA LEU A 110 -9.87 -11.86 28.17
C LEU A 110 -11.26 -12.43 27.90
N LEU A 111 -12.28 -11.62 28.16
CA LEU A 111 -13.63 -11.87 27.69
C LEU A 111 -13.67 -11.61 26.18
N PHE A 112 -13.49 -12.65 25.37
CA PHE A 112 -13.88 -12.63 23.97
C PHE A 112 -14.81 -13.84 23.71
N PRO A 113 -16.01 -13.62 23.16
CA PRO A 113 -17.00 -14.67 23.00
C PRO A 113 -16.56 -15.65 21.90
N ALA A 114 -16.62 -16.94 22.23
CA ALA A 114 -16.52 -18.01 21.26
C ALA A 114 -17.76 -18.00 20.37
N GLN A 115 -17.65 -17.46 19.15
CA GLN A 115 -18.59 -17.83 18.09
C GLN A 115 -18.25 -19.24 17.62
N GLN A 116 -19.16 -20.16 17.92
CA GLN A 116 -19.12 -21.58 17.63
C GLN A 116 -18.99 -21.87 16.13
N ARG A 117 -18.19 -22.89 15.84
CA ARG A 117 -18.26 -23.67 14.60
C ARG A 117 -19.41 -24.69 14.69
N ALA A 118 -20.03 -24.92 13.53
CA ALA A 118 -20.81 -26.09 13.10
C ALA A 118 -22.26 -26.24 13.60
N ALA A 119 -23.21 -25.99 12.70
CA ALA A 119 -23.95 -27.05 11.98
C ALA A 119 -24.31 -26.53 10.57
#